data_AF-A0A2T9J1X1-F1
#
_entry.id   AF-A0A2T9J1X1-F1
#
_cell.length_a   1.000
_cell.length_b   1.000
_cell.length_c   1.000
_cell.angle_alpha   90.00
_cell.angle_beta   90.00
_cell.angle_gamma   90.00
#
_symmetry.space_group_name_H-M   'P 1'
#
loop_
_entity.id
_entity.type
_entity.pdbx_description
1 polymer ?
#
loop_
_entity_poly.entity_id
_entity_poly.type
_entity_poly.pdbx_seq_one_letter_code
_entity_poly.pdbx_strand_id
1 'polypeptide(L)'
;MRAVTALALTFFAPFLASCSGDAKPATLYRNSPLDHGMRVHFATFDAHEESNPNYNFTNCEMAARILNANVTAMTERGGQTRDPSVGFWCERGAYAKRGAVPSSFPAEFPTDT
;
A
#
# COMPACT_ATOMS: atom_id res chain seq x y z
N MET A 1 -21.95 64.59 -27.41
CA MET A 1 -22.14 63.29 -28.10
C MET A 1 -20.76 62.82 -28.54
N ARG A 2 -20.17 61.68 -28.18
CA ARG A 2 -20.55 60.44 -27.47
C ARG A 2 -19.29 59.91 -26.77
N ALA A 3 -19.40 59.45 -25.54
CA ALA A 3 -18.36 58.66 -24.89
C ALA A 3 -18.47 57.21 -25.36
N VAL A 4 -17.36 56.60 -25.79
CA VAL A 4 -17.31 55.17 -26.14
C VAL A 4 -16.56 54.48 -25.00
N THR A 5 -17.32 53.87 -24.10
CA THR A 5 -16.80 53.06 -23.00
C THR A 5 -16.53 51.66 -23.53
N ALA A 6 -15.26 51.29 -23.69
CA ALA A 6 -14.88 49.92 -24.07
C ALA A 6 -14.92 49.02 -22.82
N LEU A 7 -15.90 48.12 -22.78
CA LEU A 7 -16.05 47.13 -21.72
C LEU A 7 -15.03 45.99 -21.96
N ALA A 8 -13.95 45.97 -21.20
CA ALA A 8 -12.96 44.90 -21.25
C ALA A 8 -13.51 43.66 -20.50
N LEU A 9 -13.94 42.63 -21.24
CA LEU A 9 -14.24 41.32 -20.67
C LEU A 9 -12.93 40.59 -20.33
N THR A 10 -12.48 40.71 -19.09
CA THR A 10 -11.42 39.86 -18.52
C THR A 10 -11.93 38.44 -18.33
N PHE A 11 -11.56 37.54 -19.24
CA PHE A 11 -11.72 36.09 -19.10
C PHE A 11 -10.85 35.59 -17.92
N PHE A 12 -11.49 35.32 -16.78
CA PHE A 12 -10.86 34.66 -15.64
C PHE A 12 -10.78 33.16 -15.94
N ALA A 13 -9.63 32.69 -16.44
CA ALA A 13 -9.37 31.26 -16.62
C ALA A 13 -9.09 30.62 -15.24
N PRO A 14 -9.90 29.66 -14.76
CA PRO A 14 -9.57 28.94 -13.55
C PRO A 14 -8.37 28.03 -13.83
N PHE A 15 -7.23 28.32 -13.19
CA PHE A 15 -6.12 27.38 -13.08
C PHE A 15 -6.60 26.17 -12.27
N LEU A 16 -7.00 25.11 -12.97
CA LEU A 16 -7.17 23.79 -12.36
C LEU A 16 -5.77 23.30 -11.97
N ALA A 17 -5.38 23.54 -10.74
CA ALA A 17 -4.22 22.90 -10.13
C ALA A 17 -4.50 21.39 -10.05
N SER A 18 -4.06 20.66 -11.07
CA SER A 18 -4.05 19.20 -11.07
C SER A 18 -3.00 18.75 -10.05
N CYS A 19 -3.44 18.41 -8.84
CA CYS A 19 -2.60 17.71 -7.87
C CYS A 19 -2.43 16.27 -8.37
N SER A 20 -1.41 16.01 -9.18
CA SER A 20 -0.89 14.66 -9.36
C SER A 20 -0.22 14.25 -8.05
N GLY A 21 -0.94 13.48 -7.22
CA GLY A 21 -0.38 12.94 -5.98
C GLY A 21 0.49 11.74 -6.31
N ASP A 22 1.81 11.90 -6.19
CA ASP A 22 2.76 10.81 -6.40
C ASP A 22 2.43 9.59 -5.51
N ALA A 23 2.71 8.40 -6.03
CA ALA A 23 2.57 7.17 -5.28
C ALA A 23 3.43 7.20 -4.00
N LYS A 24 2.77 7.14 -2.84
CA LYS A 24 3.48 7.10 -1.55
C LYS A 24 4.12 5.71 -1.36
N PRO A 25 5.28 5.61 -0.69
CA PRO A 25 5.88 4.32 -0.40
C PRO A 25 4.96 3.46 0.47
N ALA A 26 5.14 2.15 0.39
CA ALA A 26 4.50 1.17 1.27
C ALA A 26 5.52 0.12 1.70
N THR A 27 5.45 -0.32 2.95
CA THR A 27 6.40 -1.28 3.52
C THR A 27 5.70 -2.56 3.91
N LEU A 28 6.24 -3.68 3.42
CA LEU A 28 5.87 -5.04 3.77
C LEU A 28 6.69 -5.48 4.97
N TYR A 29 6.00 -5.91 6.01
CA TYR A 29 6.56 -6.48 7.21
C TYR A 29 6.17 -7.94 7.35
N ARG A 30 6.92 -8.66 8.17
CA ARG A 30 6.52 -9.91 8.78
C ARG A 30 6.88 -9.93 10.27
N ASN A 31 6.36 -10.88 11.02
CA ASN A 31 6.82 -11.15 12.39
C ASN A 31 7.53 -12.51 12.47
N SER A 32 7.84 -12.95 13.69
CA SER A 32 8.60 -14.18 13.94
C SER A 32 7.80 -15.14 14.82
N PRO A 33 7.83 -16.45 14.55
CA PRO A 33 7.27 -17.45 15.46
C PRO A 33 7.88 -17.46 16.87
N LEU A 34 9.05 -16.83 17.06
CA LEU A 34 9.70 -16.73 18.37
C LEU A 34 9.30 -15.47 19.15
N ASP A 35 8.80 -14.44 18.44
CA ASP A 35 8.34 -13.18 19.01
C ASP A 35 7.29 -12.58 18.06
N HIS A 36 6.01 -12.78 18.41
CA HIS A 36 4.88 -12.31 17.60
C HIS A 36 4.74 -10.79 17.58
N GLY A 37 5.36 -10.08 18.54
CA GLY A 37 5.42 -8.63 18.59
C GLY A 37 6.53 -8.03 17.75
N MET A 38 7.47 -8.85 17.27
CA MET A 38 8.58 -8.37 16.45
C MET A 38 8.10 -7.95 15.07
N ARG A 39 8.62 -6.81 14.61
CA ARG A 39 8.40 -6.28 13.27
C ARG A 39 9.67 -6.40 12.45
N VAL A 40 9.66 -7.32 11.50
CA VAL A 40 10.78 -7.58 10.59
C VAL A 40 10.46 -6.91 9.26
N HIS A 41 11.36 -6.04 8.81
CA HIS A 41 11.30 -5.49 7.45
C HIS A 41 11.50 -6.60 6.43
N PHE A 42 10.63 -6.68 5.44
CA PHE A 42 10.76 -7.63 4.34
C PHE A 42 11.05 -6.92 3.03
N ALA A 43 10.28 -5.89 2.69
CA ALA A 43 10.48 -5.08 1.48
C ALA A 43 9.80 -3.71 1.60
N THR A 44 10.25 -2.74 0.79
CA THR A 44 9.57 -1.45 0.60
C THR A 44 9.29 -1.27 -0.89
N PHE A 45 8.05 -0.90 -1.19
CA PHE A 45 7.53 -0.59 -2.52
C PHE A 45 7.54 0.93 -2.68
N ASP A 46 8.34 1.44 -3.61
CA ASP A 46 8.61 2.87 -3.76
C ASP A 46 8.77 3.26 -5.25
N ALA A 47 7.78 2.92 -6.07
CA ALA A 47 7.73 3.38 -7.46
C ALA A 47 7.33 4.86 -7.49
N HIS A 48 8.21 5.73 -8.01
CA HIS A 48 8.03 7.18 -8.02
C HIS A 48 7.33 7.72 -9.27
N GLU A 49 7.35 6.99 -10.39
CA GLU A 49 6.77 7.43 -11.67
C GLU A 49 5.27 7.10 -11.81
N GLU A 50 4.67 6.58 -10.74
CA GLU A 50 3.29 6.11 -10.73
C GLU A 50 2.32 7.22 -10.33
N SER A 51 1.36 7.49 -11.21
CA SER A 51 0.31 8.51 -10.98
C SER A 51 -0.81 8.01 -10.05
N ASN A 52 -0.89 6.71 -9.78
CA ASN A 52 -1.86 6.15 -8.86
C ASN A 52 -1.31 6.22 -7.41
N PRO A 53 -1.92 7.01 -6.51
CA PRO A 53 -1.42 7.19 -5.14
C PRO A 53 -1.45 5.91 -4.30
N ASN A 54 -2.17 4.86 -4.75
CA ASN A 54 -2.26 3.58 -4.08
C ASN A 54 -1.38 2.48 -4.70
N TYR A 55 -0.69 2.74 -5.81
CA TYR A 55 0.07 1.73 -6.55
C TYR A 55 0.96 0.87 -5.65
N ASN A 56 1.84 1.50 -4.86
CA ASN A 56 2.76 0.81 -3.98
C ASN A 56 2.03 0.03 -2.87
N PHE A 57 0.97 0.61 -2.31
CA PHE A 57 0.21 -0.01 -1.23
C PHE A 57 -0.57 -1.25 -1.72
N THR A 58 -1.26 -1.14 -2.86
CA THR A 58 -1.98 -2.27 -3.48
C THR A 58 -1.03 -3.41 -3.84
N ASN A 59 0.13 -3.11 -4.43
CA ASN A 59 1.14 -4.13 -4.73
C ASN A 59 1.69 -4.79 -3.46
N CYS A 60 1.94 -4.01 -2.41
CA CYS A 60 2.31 -4.54 -1.11
C CYS A 60 1.24 -5.50 -0.57
N GLU A 61 -0.03 -5.08 -0.54
CA GLU A 61 -1.13 -5.91 0.00
C GLU A 61 -1.29 -7.22 -0.76
N MET A 62 -1.19 -7.18 -2.08
CA MET A 62 -1.19 -8.38 -2.92
C MET A 62 -0.04 -9.32 -2.54
N ALA A 63 1.19 -8.80 -2.41
CA ALA A 63 2.33 -9.60 -1.98
C ALA A 63 2.12 -10.21 -0.58
N ALA A 64 1.60 -9.44 0.37
CA ALA A 64 1.30 -9.93 1.73
C ALA A 64 0.30 -11.10 1.69
N ARG A 65 -0.79 -10.98 0.93
CA ARG A 65 -1.82 -12.03 0.79
C ARG A 65 -1.25 -13.32 0.20
N ILE A 66 -0.47 -13.21 -0.88
CA ILE A 66 0.16 -14.36 -1.55
C ILE A 66 1.15 -15.04 -0.61
N LEU A 67 1.98 -14.27 0.10
CA LEU A 67 2.95 -14.82 1.05
C LEU A 67 2.24 -15.52 2.22
N ASN A 68 1.16 -14.93 2.75
CA ASN A 68 0.36 -15.56 3.80
C ASN A 68 -0.30 -16.86 3.32
N ALA A 69 -0.82 -16.89 2.08
CA ALA A 69 -1.38 -18.10 1.48
C ALA A 69 -0.33 -19.19 1.28
N ASN A 70 0.88 -18.82 0.82
CA ASN A 70 2.01 -19.73 0.69
C ASN A 70 2.46 -20.31 2.03
N VAL A 71 2.50 -19.51 3.11
CA VAL A 71 2.80 -20.03 4.44
C VAL A 71 1.76 -21.07 4.87
N THR A 72 0.47 -20.80 4.65
CA THR A 72 -0.60 -21.78 4.93
C THR A 72 -0.40 -23.06 4.14
N ALA A 73 -0.27 -22.98 2.82
CA ALA A 73 -0.09 -24.15 1.97
C ALA A 73 1.16 -24.97 2.36
N MET A 74 2.28 -24.31 2.68
CA MET A 74 3.50 -25.00 3.08
C MET A 74 3.40 -25.65 4.47
N THR A 75 2.72 -25.00 5.42
CA THR A 75 2.52 -25.54 6.78
C THR A 75 1.61 -26.78 6.74
N GLU A 76 0.51 -26.70 6.00
CA GLU A 76 -0.43 -27.81 5.83
C GLU A 76 0.20 -28.99 5.09
N ARG A 77 1.00 -28.74 4.04
CA ARG A 77 1.77 -29.78 3.34
C ARG A 77 2.79 -30.48 4.26
N GLY A 78 3.28 -29.78 5.28
CA GLY A 78 4.15 -30.34 6.33
C GLY A 78 3.41 -31.11 7.42
N GLY A 79 2.07 -31.24 7.36
CA GLY A 79 1.26 -31.89 8.38
C GLY A 79 1.10 -31.06 9.67
N GLN A 80 1.39 -29.76 9.61
CA GLN A 80 1.26 -28.84 10.75
C GLN A 80 0.04 -27.93 10.57
N THR A 81 -0.44 -27.37 11.69
CA THR A 81 -1.47 -26.34 11.66
C THR A 81 -0.81 -24.97 11.55
N ARG A 82 -1.37 -24.11 10.69
CA ARG A 82 -0.97 -22.70 10.56
C ARG A 82 -1.07 -22.01 11.92
N ASP A 83 0.03 -21.41 12.39
CA ASP A 83 -0.02 -20.44 13.48
C ASP A 83 -0.69 -19.15 12.97
N PRO A 84 -1.86 -18.75 13.50
CA PRO A 84 -2.57 -17.56 13.05
C PRO A 84 -1.90 -16.25 13.51
N SER A 85 -0.95 -16.31 14.43
CA SER A 85 -0.26 -15.15 14.98
C SER A 85 0.99 -14.76 14.20
N VAL A 86 1.38 -15.54 13.18
CA VAL A 86 2.53 -15.24 12.31
C VAL A 86 2.07 -14.88 10.91
N GLY A 87 2.55 -13.78 10.35
CA GLY A 87 2.22 -13.44 8.97
C GLY A 87 2.88 -12.18 8.44
N PHE A 88 2.44 -11.81 7.24
CA PHE A 88 2.89 -10.67 6.46
C PHE A 88 1.80 -9.60 6.42
N TRP A 89 2.18 -8.33 6.51
CA TRP A 89 1.25 -7.19 6.41
C TRP A 89 1.93 -5.95 5.86
N CYS A 90 1.11 -4.99 5.41
CA CYS A 90 1.56 -3.75 4.79
C CYS A 90 1.20 -2.53 5.61
N GLU A 91 2.09 -1.54 5.59
CA GLU A 91 1.81 -0.21 6.10
C GLU A 91 2.22 0.85 5.09
N ARG A 92 1.53 1.98 5.11
CA ARG A 92 1.90 3.14 4.30
C ARG A 92 3.14 3.81 4.87
N GLY A 93 4.03 4.24 3.99
CA GLY A 93 5.29 4.87 4.33
C GLY A 93 6.50 3.96 4.17
N ALA A 94 7.67 4.58 4.28
CA ALA A 94 8.95 3.87 4.36
C ALA A 94 9.06 3.03 5.65
N TYR A 95 10.12 2.23 5.74
CA TYR A 95 10.38 1.39 6.89
C TYR A 95 10.37 2.18 8.21
N ALA A 96 9.63 1.64 9.18
CA ALA A 96 9.56 2.11 10.55
C ALA A 96 9.89 0.96 11.52
N LYS A 97 10.84 1.22 12.44
CA LYS A 97 11.23 0.26 13.47
C LYS A 97 10.12 -0.01 14.50
N ARG A 98 9.20 0.95 14.69
CA ARG A 98 8.11 0.88 15.67
C ARG A 98 6.77 0.78 14.94
N GLY A 99 5.80 0.17 15.59
CA GLY A 99 4.44 0.00 15.08
C GLY A 99 3.75 -1.18 15.79
N ALA A 100 2.44 -1.32 15.58
CA ALA A 100 1.69 -2.47 16.10
C ALA A 100 1.75 -3.64 15.10
N VAL A 101 1.84 -4.87 15.59
CA VAL A 101 1.60 -6.05 14.74
C VAL A 101 0.08 -6.25 14.67
N PRO A 102 -0.52 -6.43 13.47
CA PRO A 102 -1.96 -6.66 13.36
C PRO A 102 -2.35 -8.00 14.00
N SER A 103 -3.62 -8.11 14.42
CA SER A 103 -4.16 -9.33 15.02
C SER A 103 -4.54 -10.41 14.00
N SER A 104 -4.50 -10.09 12.70
CA SER A 104 -4.84 -11.02 11.62
C SER A 104 -4.04 -10.72 10.35
N PHE A 105 -3.86 -11.76 9.53
CA PHE A 105 -3.06 -11.73 8.32
C PHE A 105 -3.87 -12.31 7.15
N PRO A 106 -4.51 -11.45 6.32
CA PRO A 106 -5.28 -11.90 5.18
C PRO A 106 -4.44 -12.77 4.23
N ALA A 107 -5.00 -13.89 3.79
CA ALA A 107 -4.36 -14.86 2.91
C ALA A 107 -5.27 -15.15 1.73
N GLU A 108 -4.76 -14.98 0.52
CA GLU A 108 -5.52 -15.15 -0.73
C GLU A 108 -4.54 -15.46 -1.86
N PHE A 109 -4.80 -16.52 -2.63
CA PHE A 109 -4.16 -16.70 -3.93
C PHE A 109 -4.91 -15.84 -4.96
N PRO A 110 -4.22 -15.24 -5.95
CA PRO A 110 -4.91 -14.63 -7.08
C PRO A 110 -5.82 -15.70 -7.69
N THR A 111 -7.11 -15.45 -7.73
CA THR A 111 -8.03 -16.32 -8.46
C THR A 111 -7.86 -16.00 -9.94
N ASP A 112 -7.58 -17.00 -10.78
CA ASP A 112 -7.48 -16.87 -12.24
C ASP A 112 -8.84 -16.62 -12.93
N THR A 113 -9.73 -15.88 -12.28
CA THR A 113 -11.10 -15.59 -12.76
C THR A 113 -11.13 -14.38 -13.67
#